data_AF-A0A1V5NMV9-F1
#
_entry.id   AF-A0A1V5NMV9-F1
#
_cell.length_a   1.000
_cell.length_b   1.000
_cell.length_c   1.000
_cell.angle_alpha   90.00
_cell.angle_beta   90.00
_cell.angle_gamma   90.00
#
_symmetry.space_group_name_H-M   'P 1'
#
loop_
_entity.id
_entity.type
_entity.pdbx_description
1 polymer ?
#
loop_
_entity_poly.entity_id
_entity_poly.type
_entity_poly.pdbx_seq_one_letter_code
_entity_poly.pdbx_strand_id
1 'polypeptide(L)'
;MGAVVATAEHVSGKIVRNYAARLPKKLFWSLGNRMIGAAFHYLEQPGISGMVHVAAFGCGPDSMTGGIIERYAHSSGIPFLNLTLDEHTGEAGVMTRLEAFLDMVRWRKAAFGS
;
A
#
# COMPACT_ATOMS: atom_id res chain seq x y z
N MET A 1 -15.67 -4.19 13.83
CA MET A 1 -14.36 -4.20 13.14
C MET A 1 -14.23 -2.89 12.38
N GLY A 2 -13.28 -2.03 12.74
CA GLY A 2 -13.08 -0.78 12.02
C GLY A 2 -11.60 -0.50 11.89
N ALA A 3 -11.13 -0.37 10.65
CA ALA A 3 -9.88 0.31 10.35
C ALA A 3 -10.26 1.65 9.71
N VAL A 4 -9.57 2.72 10.07
CA VAL A 4 -9.69 3.98 9.34
C VAL A 4 -8.89 3.83 8.06
N VAL A 5 -9.57 3.90 6.92
CA VAL A 5 -8.96 3.71 5.61
C VAL A 5 -8.60 5.05 5.01
N ALA A 6 -7.32 5.24 4.70
CA ALA A 6 -6.83 6.35 3.90
C ALA A 6 -6.44 5.81 2.51
N THR A 7 -6.84 6.52 1.46
CA THR A 7 -6.56 6.12 0.07
C THR A 7 -5.61 7.09 -0.59
N ALA A 8 -5.03 6.70 -1.73
CA ALA A 8 -4.20 7.58 -2.54
C ALA A 8 -4.93 8.86 -2.97
N GLU A 9 -6.26 8.80 -3.10
CA GLU A 9 -7.08 9.95 -3.50
C GLU A 9 -7.18 11.06 -2.45
N HIS A 10 -7.01 10.71 -1.17
CA HIS A 10 -7.00 11.69 -0.08
C HIS A 10 -5.71 12.53 -0.04
N VAL A 11 -4.68 12.16 -0.80
CA VAL A 11 -3.40 12.89 -0.84
C VAL A 11 -3.46 13.97 -1.91
N SER A 12 -3.01 15.18 -1.61
CA SER A 12 -2.96 16.24 -2.64
C SER A 12 -1.95 15.92 -3.74
N GLY A 13 -2.23 16.35 -4.98
CA GLY A 13 -1.32 16.14 -6.11
C GLY A 13 0.07 16.76 -5.90
N LYS A 14 0.18 17.84 -5.10
CA LYS A 14 1.46 18.47 -4.75
C LYS A 14 2.32 17.53 -3.88
N ILE A 15 1.71 16.94 -2.85
CA ILE A 15 2.39 15.98 -1.96
C ILE A 15 2.83 14.77 -2.78
N VAL A 16 1.95 14.21 -3.59
CA VAL A 16 2.27 13.05 -4.44
C VAL A 16 3.45 13.32 -5.36
N ARG A 17 3.49 14.48 -6.04
CA ARG A 17 4.63 14.82 -6.91
C ARG A 17 5.93 14.96 -6.12
N ASN A 18 5.89 15.55 -4.93
CA ASN A 18 7.08 15.72 -4.09
C ASN A 18 7.66 14.36 -3.65
N TYR A 19 6.80 13.42 -3.25
CA TYR A 19 7.21 12.09 -2.83
C TYR A 19 7.66 11.21 -4.01
N ALA A 20 6.92 11.23 -5.12
CA ALA A 20 7.29 10.47 -6.32
C ALA A 20 8.61 10.94 -6.94
N ALA A 21 8.96 12.24 -6.79
CA ALA A 21 10.23 12.78 -7.25
C ALA A 21 11.47 12.23 -6.51
N ARG A 22 11.28 11.55 -5.37
CA ARG A 22 12.36 10.88 -4.63
C ARG A 22 12.84 9.59 -5.28
N LEU A 23 12.09 9.05 -6.23
CA LEU A 23 12.55 7.91 -7.02
C LEU A 23 13.74 8.31 -7.89
N PRO A 24 14.78 7.46 -8.00
CA PRO A 24 15.92 7.71 -8.89
C PRO A 24 15.50 7.88 -10.35
N LYS A 25 14.41 7.23 -10.75
CA LYS A 25 13.78 7.37 -12.07
C LYS A 25 12.29 7.59 -11.89
N LYS A 26 11.77 8.63 -12.55
CA LYS A 26 10.32 8.86 -12.62
C LYS A 26 9.67 7.71 -13.38
N LEU A 27 8.56 7.22 -12.84
CA LEU A 27 7.73 6.30 -13.59
C LEU A 27 7.09 7.05 -14.75
N PHE A 28 6.97 6.37 -15.89
CA PHE A 28 6.33 6.97 -17.06
C PHE A 28 4.81 7.13 -16.87
N TRP A 29 4.19 6.24 -16.09
CA TRP A 29 2.74 6.23 -15.85
C TRP A 29 2.32 7.14 -14.70
N SER A 30 1.32 7.99 -14.94
CA SER A 30 0.75 8.93 -13.97
C SER A 30 0.19 8.21 -12.74
N LEU A 31 -0.49 7.08 -12.95
CA LEU A 31 -1.05 6.26 -11.89
C LEU A 31 0.03 5.69 -10.96
N GLY A 32 1.17 5.26 -11.50
CA GLY A 32 2.27 4.73 -10.68
C GLY A 32 2.91 5.81 -9.83
N ASN A 33 3.12 6.99 -10.42
CA ASN A 33 3.57 8.15 -9.66
C ASN A 33 2.56 8.53 -8.57
N ARG A 34 1.25 8.40 -8.83
CA ARG A 34 0.18 8.61 -7.85
C ARG A 34 0.28 7.62 -6.69
N MET A 35 0.39 6.34 -6.99
CA MET A 35 0.48 5.27 -6.01
C MET A 35 1.77 5.37 -5.17
N ILE A 36 2.93 5.55 -5.79
CA ILE A 36 4.19 5.69 -5.06
C ILE A 36 4.22 6.96 -4.20
N GLY A 37 3.81 8.09 -4.77
CA GLY A 37 3.81 9.35 -4.05
C GLY A 37 2.90 9.31 -2.82
N ALA A 38 1.71 8.71 -2.93
CA ALA A 38 0.82 8.52 -1.81
C ALA A 38 1.35 7.48 -0.80
N ALA A 39 1.89 6.35 -1.29
CA ALA A 39 2.40 5.30 -0.43
C ALA A 39 3.58 5.80 0.41
N PHE A 40 4.57 6.44 -0.20
CA PHE A 40 5.72 6.99 0.53
C PHE A 40 5.29 8.08 1.52
N HIS A 41 4.31 8.91 1.15
CA HIS A 41 3.75 9.89 2.08
C HIS A 41 3.19 9.21 3.33
N TYR A 42 2.33 8.20 3.17
CA TYR A 42 1.72 7.51 4.31
C TYR A 42 2.73 6.70 5.11
N LEU A 43 3.69 6.02 4.48
CA LEU A 43 4.68 5.20 5.17
C LEU A 43 5.62 6.03 6.07
N GLU A 44 5.70 7.34 5.85
CA GLU A 44 6.40 8.29 6.73
C GLU A 44 5.51 8.93 7.81
N GLN A 45 4.19 8.76 7.76
CA GLN A 45 3.29 9.37 8.75
C GLN A 45 3.17 8.52 10.02
N PRO A 46 3.20 9.14 11.21
CA PRO A 46 2.81 8.44 12.42
C PRO A 46 1.34 8.01 12.34
N GLY A 47 1.04 6.80 12.81
CA GLY A 47 -0.33 6.28 12.87
C GLY A 47 -0.71 5.31 11.76
N ILE A 48 0.11 5.14 10.72
CA ILE A 48 -0.09 4.08 9.74
C ILE A 48 0.34 2.74 10.33
N SER A 49 -0.62 1.82 10.42
CA SER A 49 -0.41 0.50 11.04
C SER A 49 -0.18 -0.62 10.01
N GLY A 50 -0.47 -0.36 8.74
CA GLY A 50 -0.32 -1.30 7.63
C GLY A 50 -0.72 -0.66 6.32
N MET A 51 -0.34 -1.29 5.21
CA MET A 51 -0.64 -0.81 3.86
C MET A 51 -1.13 -1.96 2.98
N VAL A 52 -2.17 -1.70 2.17
CA VAL A 52 -2.68 -2.63 1.17
C VAL A 52 -2.51 -1.98 -0.20
N HIS A 53 -1.82 -2.67 -1.11
CA HIS A 53 -1.74 -2.31 -2.52
C HIS A 53 -2.69 -3.21 -3.30
N VAL A 54 -3.57 -2.61 -4.10
CA VAL A 54 -4.53 -3.35 -4.93
C VAL A 54 -4.07 -3.27 -6.37
N ALA A 55 -3.86 -4.42 -7.00
CA ALA A 55 -3.36 -4.53 -8.38
C ALA A 55 -4.30 -5.40 -9.21
N ALA A 56 -4.41 -5.12 -10.51
CA ALA A 56 -5.05 -6.03 -11.45
C ALA A 56 -4.07 -7.14 -11.88
N PHE A 57 -4.56 -8.36 -12.04
CA PHE A 57 -3.77 -9.48 -12.55
C PHE A 57 -3.23 -9.18 -13.95
N GLY A 58 -1.98 -9.55 -14.21
CA GLY A 58 -1.32 -9.30 -15.50
C GLY A 58 -0.95 -7.84 -15.75
N CYS A 59 -1.19 -6.91 -14.82
CA CYS A 59 -0.75 -5.52 -14.96
C CYS A 59 0.75 -5.40 -14.59
N GLY A 60 1.61 -5.41 -15.61
CA GLY A 60 3.06 -5.20 -15.46
C GLY A 60 3.44 -3.91 -14.73
N PRO A 61 2.85 -2.74 -15.07
CA PRO A 61 3.09 -1.48 -14.37
C PRO A 61 2.74 -1.52 -12.87
N ASP A 62 1.64 -2.19 -12.50
CA ASP A 62 1.22 -2.30 -11.10
C ASP A 62 2.10 -3.27 -10.32
N SER A 63 2.54 -4.36 -10.94
CA SER A 63 3.51 -5.29 -10.32
C SER A 63 4.81 -4.57 -9.97
N MET A 64 5.31 -3.73 -10.87
CA MET A 64 6.51 -2.93 -10.62
C MET A 64 6.28 -1.88 -9.52
N THR A 65 5.15 -1.20 -9.57
CA THR A 65 4.76 -0.17 -8.60
C THR A 65 4.62 -0.79 -7.20
N GLY A 66 3.91 -1.91 -7.09
CA GLY A 66 3.71 -2.67 -5.86
C GLY A 66 5.02 -3.15 -5.26
N GLY A 67 5.94 -3.70 -6.05
CA GLY A 67 7.25 -4.15 -5.55
C GLY A 67 8.13 -3.01 -5.02
N ILE A 68 8.06 -1.82 -5.62
CA ILE A 68 8.76 -0.63 -5.09
C ILE A 68 8.17 -0.21 -3.74
N ILE A 69 6.84 -0.18 -3.64
CA ILE A 69 6.13 0.21 -2.41
C ILE A 69 6.39 -0.82 -1.30
N GLU A 70 6.33 -2.12 -1.62
CA GLU A 70 6.60 -3.21 -0.68
C GLU A 70 7.98 -3.07 -0.05
N ARG A 71 9.01 -2.85 -0.87
CA ARG A 71 10.38 -2.66 -0.39
C ARG A 71 10.49 -1.47 0.57
N TYR A 72 9.80 -0.38 0.28
CA TYR A 72 9.80 0.81 1.12
C TYR A 72 9.02 0.60 2.43
N ALA A 73 7.88 -0.10 2.37
CA ALA A 73 7.10 -0.46 3.55
C ALA A 73 7.89 -1.37 4.49
N HIS A 74 8.60 -2.36 3.93
CA HIS A 74 9.51 -3.23 4.68
C HIS A 74 10.62 -2.44 5.37
N SER A 75 11.27 -1.50 4.68
CA SER A 75 12.29 -0.65 5.31
C SER A 75 11.74 0.27 6.38
N SER A 76 10.44 0.58 6.33
CA SER A 76 9.73 1.40 7.33
C SER A 76 9.17 0.54 8.48
N GLY A 77 9.31 -0.78 8.42
CA GLY A 77 8.77 -1.71 9.43
C GLY A 77 7.25 -1.81 9.44
N ILE A 78 6.58 -1.40 8.35
CA ILE A 78 5.12 -1.36 8.22
C ILE A 78 4.65 -2.61 7.45
N PRO A 79 3.68 -3.38 7.99
CA PRO A 79 3.08 -4.53 7.29
C PRO A 79 2.48 -4.12 5.94
N PHE A 80 2.71 -4.94 4.92
CA PHE A 80 2.27 -4.70 3.56
C PHE A 80 1.53 -5.92 3.00
N LEU A 81 0.42 -5.67 2.29
CA LEU A 81 -0.34 -6.69 1.57
C LEU A 81 -0.47 -6.26 0.10
N ASN A 82 0.04 -7.08 -0.83
CA ASN A 82 -0.27 -6.94 -2.24
C ASN A 82 -1.49 -7.81 -2.58
N LEU A 83 -2.61 -7.16 -2.89
CA LEU A 83 -3.87 -7.79 -3.24
C LEU A 83 -4.08 -7.72 -4.76
N THR A 84 -3.80 -8.83 -5.44
CA THR A 84 -4.05 -8.96 -6.87
C THR A 84 -5.48 -9.44 -7.12
N LEU A 85 -6.21 -8.74 -7.98
CA LEU A 85 -7.57 -9.06 -8.42
C LEU A 85 -7.54 -9.63 -9.85
N ASP A 86 -8.08 -10.83 -10.05
CA ASP A 86 -8.41 -11.41 -11.35
C ASP A 86 -9.91 -11.73 -11.46
N GLU A 87 -10.40 -12.00 -12.66
CA GLU A 87 -11.82 -12.31 -12.92
C GLU A 87 -12.29 -13.63 -12.26
N HIS A 88 -11.36 -14.48 -11.84
CA HIS A 88 -11.62 -15.71 -11.08
C HIS A 88 -11.45 -15.52 -9.57
N THR A 89 -11.14 -14.31 -9.11
CA THR A 89 -10.87 -14.03 -7.71
C THR A 89 -12.19 -13.98 -6.98
N GLY A 90 -12.51 -15.07 -6.29
CA GLY A 90 -13.70 -15.15 -5.45
C GLY A 90 -13.64 -14.12 -4.31
N GLU A 91 -14.74 -13.40 -4.09
CA GLU A 91 -14.91 -12.40 -3.03
C GLU A 91 -14.49 -12.93 -1.65
N ALA A 92 -14.81 -14.20 -1.36
CA ALA A 92 -14.45 -14.86 -0.11
C ALA A 92 -12.92 -14.94 0.11
N GLY A 93 -12.15 -15.16 -0.96
CA GLY A 93 -10.68 -15.24 -0.88
C GLY A 93 -10.05 -13.88 -0.59
N VAL A 94 -10.62 -12.80 -1.13
CA VAL A 94 -10.18 -11.42 -0.85
C VAL A 94 -10.48 -11.04 0.60
N MET A 95 -11.71 -11.31 1.06
CA MET A 95 -12.10 -11.00 2.43
C MET A 95 -11.24 -11.75 3.44
N THR A 96 -11.01 -13.05 3.24
CA THR A 96 -10.17 -13.85 4.14
C THR A 96 -8.74 -13.30 4.24
N ARG A 97 -8.14 -12.89 3.12
CA ARG A 97 -6.79 -12.29 3.12
C ARG A 97 -6.75 -10.94 3.83
N LEU A 98 -7.79 -10.12 3.64
CA LEU A 98 -7.88 -8.82 4.28
C LEU A 98 -8.10 -8.96 5.80
N GLU A 99 -8.96 -9.88 6.23
CA GLU A 99 -9.18 -10.20 7.63
C GLU A 99 -7.90 -10.68 8.31
N ALA A 100 -7.21 -11.66 7.69
CA ALA A 100 -5.94 -12.17 8.20
C ALA A 100 -4.87 -11.07 8.30
N PHE A 101 -4.83 -10.15 7.32
CA PHE A 101 -3.93 -9.01 7.36
C PHE A 101 -4.25 -8.03 8.50
N LEU A 102 -5.54 -7.70 8.69
CA LEU A 102 -5.97 -6.84 9.79
C LEU A 102 -5.64 -7.45 11.15
N ASP A 103 -5.82 -8.76 11.31
CA ASP A 103 -5.48 -9.46 12.55
C ASP A 103 -3.98 -9.46 12.82
N MET A 104 -3.14 -9.70 11.80
CA MET A 104 -1.69 -9.56 11.90
C MET A 104 -1.27 -8.15 12.35
N VAL A 105 -1.84 -7.11 11.75
CA VAL A 105 -1.56 -5.71 12.09
C VAL A 105 -1.95 -5.42 13.55
N ARG A 106 -3.11 -5.90 14.00
CA ARG A 106 -3.56 -5.75 15.40
C ARG A 106 -2.62 -6.44 16.37
N TRP A 107 -2.21 -7.66 16.07
CA TRP A 107 -1.29 -8.43 16.91
C TRP A 107 0.06 -7.73 17.04
N ARG A 108 0.61 -7.22 15.93
CA ARG A 108 1.85 -6.43 15.94
C ARG A 108 1.68 -5.20 16.84
N LYS A 109 0.58 -4.47 16.70
CA LYS A 109 0.34 -3.28 17.54
C LYS A 109 0.21 -3.62 19.03
N ALA A 110 -0.39 -4.75 19.37
CA ALA A 110 -0.50 -5.21 20.76
C ALA A 110 0.84 -5.71 21.33
N ALA A 111 1.67 -6.38 20.52
CA ALA A 111 2.96 -6.91 20.95
C ALA A 111 4.05 -5.82 21.12
N PHE A 112 3.97 -4.73 20.35
CA PHE A 112 4.94 -3.62 20.38
C PHE A 112 4.38 -2.35 21.06
N GLY A 113 3.15 -2.39 21.56
CA GLY A 113 2.49 -1.30 22.28
C GLY A 113 2.50 -1.53 23.79
N SER A 114 3.63 -1.20 24.41
CA SER A 114 3.79 -0.93 25.85
C SER A 114 4.44 0.43 26.02
#